data_AF-W1I9B5-F1
#
_entry.id   AF-W1I9B5-F1
#
_cell.length_a   1.000
_cell.length_b   1.000
_cell.length_c   1.000
_cell.angle_alpha   90.00
_cell.angle_beta   90.00
_cell.angle_gamma   90.00
#
_symmetry.space_group_name_H-M   'P 1'
#
loop_
_entity.id
_entity.type
_entity.pdbx_description
1 polymer ?
#
loop_
_entity_poly.entity_id
_entity_poly.type
_entity_poly.pdbx_seq_one_letter_code
_entity_poly.pdbx_strand_id
1 'polypeptide(L)' 'GCYAEHQDLSGKKFIIPVETSDSFVKLSDNVLKPVIAMTMCQRFFTEVQRDQSLFSLATPSDSKDINLCMQSKGG' A
#
# COMPACT_ATOMS: atom_id res chain seq x y z
N GLY A 1 6.94 -7.85 -20.16
CA GLY A 1 7.31 -6.99 -19.02
C GLY A 1 8.24 -7.78 -18.13
N CYS A 2 9.27 -7.15 -17.54
CA CYS A 2 10.09 -7.78 -16.53
C CYS A 2 9.24 -7.94 -15.27
N TYR A 3 8.80 -9.16 -14.98
CA TYR A 3 8.23 -9.49 -13.67
C TYR A 3 9.42 -9.69 -12.74
N ALA A 4 9.50 -8.90 -11.67
CA ALA A 4 10.49 -9.14 -10.63
C ALA A 4 10.19 -10.50 -9.99
N GLU A 5 11.23 -11.32 -9.82
CA GLU A 5 11.13 -12.59 -9.11
C GLU A 5 10.52 -12.38 -7.71
N HIS A 6 9.64 -13.28 -7.28
CA HIS A 6 9.08 -13.21 -5.94
C HIS A 6 10.22 -13.33 -4.91
N GLN A 7 10.30 -12.35 -4.01
CA GLN A 7 11.33 -12.30 -2.99
C GLN A 7 10.72 -12.48 -1.61
N ASP A 8 11.38 -13.27 -0.76
CA ASP A 8 11.07 -13.30 0.67
C ASP A 8 11.50 -11.98 1.33
N LEU A 9 10.51 -11.31 1.92
CA LEU A 9 10.64 -10.04 2.62
C LEU A 9 10.60 -10.21 4.15
N SER A 10 10.66 -11.44 4.65
CA SER A 10 10.73 -11.73 6.08
C SER A 10 11.90 -10.98 6.73
N GLY A 11 11.61 -10.20 7.78
CA GLY A 11 12.59 -9.37 8.48
C GLY A 11 13.05 -8.11 7.73
N LYS A 12 12.52 -7.84 6.54
CA LYS A 12 12.82 -6.63 5.75
C LYS A 12 11.68 -5.61 5.89
N LYS A 13 11.97 -4.37 5.51
CA LYS A 13 11.02 -3.26 5.51
C LYS A 13 11.17 -2.45 4.23
N PHE A 14 10.06 -1.94 3.73
CA PHE A 14 10.08 -0.90 2.71
C PHE A 14 10.39 0.43 3.37
N ILE A 15 11.32 1.19 2.80
CA ILE A 15 11.60 2.56 3.18
C ILE A 15 11.14 3.44 2.02
N ILE A 16 10.25 4.38 2.32
CA ILE A 16 9.79 5.41 1.39
C ILE A 16 10.44 6.71 1.87
N PRO A 17 11.64 7.04 1.37
CA PRO A 17 12.51 8.04 1.98
C PRO A 17 12.08 9.47 1.69
N VAL A 18 11.38 9.67 0.56
CA VAL A 18 10.96 10.99 0.10
C VAL A 18 9.47 10.93 -0.20
N GLU A 19 8.78 11.97 0.25
CA GLU A 19 7.37 12.13 0.00
C GLU A 19 7.14 12.84 -1.33
N THR A 20 6.92 12.04 -2.37
CA THR A 20 6.58 12.49 -3.72
C THR A 20 5.35 11.74 -4.23
N SER A 21 4.75 12.23 -5.31
CA SER A 21 3.56 11.60 -5.91
C SER A 21 3.81 10.23 -6.53
N ASP A 22 5.07 9.87 -6.75
CA ASP A 22 5.51 8.64 -7.41
C ASP A 22 6.32 7.69 -6.48
N SER A 23 6.52 8.08 -5.22
CA SER A 23 7.23 7.28 -4.22
C SER A 23 6.26 6.32 -3.52
N PHE A 24 6.02 5.16 -4.13
CA PHE A 24 5.17 4.10 -3.59
C PHE A 24 5.69 2.71 -3.96
N VAL A 25 5.23 1.70 -3.22
CA VAL A 25 5.49 0.29 -3.53
C VAL A 25 4.23 -0.31 -4.13
N LYS A 26 4.33 -0.85 -5.36
CA LYS A 26 3.24 -1.59 -5.98
C LYS A 26 3.35 -3.07 -5.64
N LEU A 27 2.41 -3.57 -4.85
CA LEU A 27 2.25 -5.01 -4.64
C LEU A 27 1.60 -5.59 -5.90
N SER A 28 2.30 -6.53 -6.54
CA SER A 28 1.80 -7.26 -7.71
C SER A 28 1.43 -8.66 -7.27
N ASP A 29 0.16 -9.02 -7.40
CA ASP A 29 -0.34 -10.35 -7.09
C ASP A 29 -1.26 -10.82 -8.22
N ASN A 30 -1.34 -12.13 -8.44
CA ASN A 30 -2.16 -12.74 -9.48
C ASN A 30 -3.60 -12.96 -8.98
N VAL A 31 -4.26 -11.88 -8.57
CA VAL A 31 -5.66 -11.91 -8.14
C VAL A 31 -6.56 -11.98 -9.37
N LEU A 32 -6.86 -13.21 -9.79
CA LEU A 32 -7.67 -13.49 -10.99
C LEU A 32 -9.18 -13.48 -10.74
N LYS A 33 -9.61 -13.48 -9.47
CA LYS A 33 -11.02 -13.55 -9.05
C LYS A 33 -11.40 -12.30 -8.25
N PRO A 34 -12.66 -11.86 -8.30
CA PRO A 34 -13.13 -10.74 -7.48
C PRO A 34 -12.87 -10.98 -5.98
N VAL A 35 -12.36 -9.96 -5.31
CA VAL A 35 -12.16 -9.96 -3.86
C VAL A 35 -13.49 -9.57 -3.20
N ILE A 36 -14.21 -10.55 -2.65
CA ILE A 36 -15.50 -10.30 -1.97
C ILE A 36 -15.35 -9.94 -0.49
N ALA A 37 -14.19 -10.29 0.10
CA ALA A 37 -13.81 -10.00 1.47
C ALA A 37 -12.29 -10.00 1.56
N MET A 38 -11.72 -9.07 2.33
CA MET A 38 -10.28 -8.91 2.48
C MET A 38 -9.94 -8.60 3.93
N THR A 39 -8.88 -9.23 4.43
CA THR A 39 -8.23 -8.85 5.69
C THR A 39 -6.84 -8.35 5.37
N MET A 40 -6.47 -7.18 5.89
CA MET A 40 -5.19 -6.54 5.63
C MET A 40 -4.46 -6.29 6.95
N CYS A 41 -3.22 -6.80 7.04
CA CYS A 41 -2.35 -6.60 8.20
C CYS A 41 -1.05 -5.97 7.71
N GLN A 42 -0.67 -4.84 8.31
CA GLN A 42 0.64 -4.24 8.09
C GLN A 42 1.18 -3.63 9.37
N ARG A 43 2.50 -3.58 9.48
CA ARG A 43 3.22 -2.78 10.48
C ARG A 43 3.84 -1.60 9.74
N PHE A 44 3.59 -0.40 10.21
CA PHE A 44 4.15 0.82 9.63
C PHE A 44 4.77 1.68 10.73
N PHE A 45 5.68 2.55 10.32
CA PHE A 45 6.27 3.59 11.16
C PHE A 45 6.45 4.82 10.27
N THR A 46 5.97 5.97 10.75
CA THR A 46 6.05 7.22 10.01
C THR A 46 6.26 8.37 10.99
N GLU A 47 7.15 9.28 10.62
CA GLU A 47 7.33 10.56 11.33
C GLU A 47 6.43 11.65 10.73
N VAL A 48 5.77 11.35 9.60
CA VAL A 48 4.87 12.28 8.91
C VAL A 48 3.59 12.43 9.72
N GLN A 49 3.30 13.66 10.14
CA GLN A 49 2.18 14.00 11.02
C GLN A 49 0.92 14.46 10.28
N ARG A 50 0.85 14.30 8.95
CA ARG A 50 -0.36 14.61 8.17
C ARG A 50 -1.13 13.34 7.81
N ASP A 51 -2.35 13.54 7.32
CA ASP A 51 -3.15 12.47 6.74
C ASP A 51 -2.36 11.81 5.60
N GLN A 52 -2.29 10.48 5.62
CA GLN A 52 -1.59 9.71 4.60
C GLN A 52 -2.27 8.37 4.35
N SER A 53 -2.27 7.95 3.09
CA SER A 53 -2.77 6.64 2.68
C SER A 53 -1.70 5.58 3.00
N LEU A 54 -2.00 4.68 3.93
CA LEU A 54 -1.12 3.55 4.29
C LEU A 54 -1.28 2.36 3.32
N PHE A 55 -2.43 2.25 2.68
CA PHE A 55 -2.70 1.22 1.67
C PHE A 55 -3.79 1.71 0.71
N SER A 56 -3.61 1.43 -0.58
CA SER A 56 -4.60 1.72 -1.61
C SER A 56 -4.67 0.56 -2.60
N LEU A 57 -5.89 0.13 -2.91
CA LEU A 57 -6.21 -0.80 -3.97
C LEU A 57 -7.16 -0.11 -4.96
N ALA A 58 -6.77 -0.10 -6.22
CA ALA A 58 -7.59 0.33 -7.33
C ALA A 58 -7.85 -0.88 -8.24
N THR A 59 -9.06 -0.99 -8.77
CA THR A 59 -9.40 -1.96 -9.82
C THR A 59 -9.56 -1.25 -11.16
N PRO A 60 -9.56 -1.98 -12.28
CA PRO A 60 -9.84 -1.37 -13.59
C PRO A 60 -11.19 -0.65 -13.65
N SER A 61 -12.13 -0.98 -12.78
CA SER A 61 -13.47 -0.38 -12.71
C SER A 61 -13.57 0.76 -11.69
N ASP A 62 -12.74 0.78 -10.64
CA ASP A 62 -12.77 1.79 -9.59
C ASP A 62 -11.37 2.17 -9.09
N SER A 63 -11.03 3.45 -9.24
CA SER A 63 -9.76 4.04 -8.78
C SER A 63 -9.60 4.11 -7.25
N LYS A 64 -10.66 3.90 -6.46
CA LYS A 64 -10.67 4.03 -5.00
C LYS A 64 -11.36 2.86 -4.29
N ASP A 65 -11.27 1.65 -4.86
CA ASP A 65 -11.96 0.46 -4.34
C ASP A 65 -11.70 0.24 -2.85
N ILE A 66 -10.43 0.25 -2.41
CA ILE A 66 -10.08 0.15 -0.98
C ILE A 66 -8.98 1.15 -0.64
N ASN A 67 -9.19 1.96 0.40
CA ASN A 67 -8.16 2.84 0.95
C ASN A 67 -8.12 2.79 2.49
N LEU A 68 -6.92 2.61 3.04
CA LEU A 68 -6.64 2.73 4.46
C LEU A 68 -5.89 4.05 4.72
N CYS A 69 -6.61 5.05 5.24
CA CYS A 69 -6.02 6.32 5.64
C CYS A 69 -5.62 6.29 7.11
N MET A 70 -4.39 6.73 7.41
CA MET A 70 -4.07 7.25 8.72
C MET A 70 -4.47 8.72 8.76
N GLN A 71 -5.29 9.09 9.73
CA GLN A 71 -5.61 10.49 10.00
C GLN A 71 -4.67 11.03 11.07
N SER A 72 -4.18 12.24 10.86
CA SER A 72 -3.50 12.98 11.92
C SER A 72 -4.49 13.30 13.02
N LYS A 73 -4.08 13.13 14.28
CA LYS A 73 -4.83 13.73 15.38
C LYS A 73 -4.60 15.23 15.30
N GLY A 74 -5.61 15.95 14.80
CA GLY A 74 -5.64 17.41 14.88
C GLY A 74 -5.37 17.85 16.32
N GLY A 75 -4.50 18.84 16.47
CA GLY A 75 -4.33 19.59 17.72
C GLY A 75 -5.57 20.40 18.06
#